data_AF-A0A060C217-F1
#
_entry.id   AF-A0A060C217-F1
#
_cell.length_a   1.000
_cell.length_b   1.000
_cell.length_c   1.000
_cell.angle_alpha   90.00
_cell.angle_beta   90.00
_cell.angle_gamma   90.00
#
_symmetry.space_group_name_H-M   'P 1'
#
loop_
_entity.id
_entity.type
_entity.pdbx_description
1 polymer ?
#
loop_
_entity_poly.entity_id
_entity_poly.type
_entity_poly.pdbx_seq_one_letter_code
_entity_poly.pdbx_strand_id
1 'polypeptide(L)'
;EVEEYRLLRRQLDEQIGRINGMFAQFDWTPVRYLTQTVPRHILAGFYRLADVGLVTPLRDGMNLVAKEFIAAQDPERPGALVLSTLAGAAPELPDAILINPHDPDDIAEALHLAINMSSSEKKHDGNHLILPFKPRQPATGHAPS
;
A
#
# COMPACT_ATOMS: atom_id res chain seq x y z
N GLU A 1 -27.93 -8.88 1.39
CA GLU A 1 -26.62 -8.32 1.78
C GLU A 1 -26.37 -8.73 3.23
N VAL A 2 -25.19 -9.22 3.58
CA VAL A 2 -24.89 -9.72 4.94
C VAL A 2 -24.65 -8.51 5.86
N GLU A 3 -25.24 -8.51 7.06
CA GLU A 3 -25.25 -7.32 7.94
C GLU A 3 -23.85 -6.88 8.37
N GLU A 4 -22.91 -7.82 8.50
CA GLU A 4 -21.49 -7.55 8.77
C GLU A 4 -20.84 -6.67 7.69
N TYR A 5 -21.16 -6.88 6.41
CA TYR A 5 -20.61 -6.08 5.31
C TYR A 5 -21.13 -4.63 5.36
N ARG A 6 -22.39 -4.45 5.77
CA ARG A 6 -22.99 -3.11 5.93
C ARG A 6 -22.38 -2.36 7.11
N LEU A 7 -22.13 -3.05 8.23
CA LEU A 7 -21.45 -2.49 9.39
C LEU A 7 -20.03 -2.06 9.05
N LEU A 8 -19.26 -2.92 8.37
CA LEU A 8 -17.90 -2.60 7.95
C LEU A 8 -17.88 -1.40 6.99
N ARG A 9 -18.77 -1.37 6.00
CA ARG A 9 -18.88 -0.24 5.07
C ARG A 9 -19.17 1.07 5.80
N ARG A 10 -20.10 1.05 6.75
CA ARG A 10 -20.42 2.22 7.57
C ARG A 10 -19.21 2.68 8.39
N GLN A 11 -18.48 1.76 9.02
CA GLN A 11 -17.27 2.09 9.76
C GLN A 11 -16.23 2.76 8.86
N LEU A 12 -16.02 2.23 7.65
CA LEU A 12 -15.12 2.83 6.66
C LEU A 12 -15.57 4.25 6.28
N ASP A 13 -16.85 4.44 5.94
CA ASP A 13 -17.40 5.75 5.58
C ASP A 13 -17.21 6.78 6.71
N GLU A 14 -17.44 6.38 7.96
CA GLU A 14 -17.22 7.23 9.15
C GLU A 14 -15.73 7.59 9.34
N GLN A 15 -14.81 6.63 9.18
CA GLN A 15 -13.37 6.90 9.30
C GLN A 15 -12.89 7.85 8.20
N ILE A 16 -13.30 7.61 6.95
CA ILE A 16 -12.92 8.42 5.79
C ILE A 16 -13.47 9.85 5.94
N GLY A 17 -14.73 9.98 6.38
CA GLY A 17 -15.33 11.28 6.68
C GLY A 17 -14.55 12.04 7.75
N ARG A 18 -14.11 11.37 8.83
CA ARG A 18 -13.30 11.98 9.88
C ARG A 18 -11.94 12.46 9.38
N ILE A 19 -11.24 11.64 8.58
CA ILE A 19 -9.92 11.98 8.01
C ILE A 19 -10.07 13.18 7.07
N ASN A 20 -11.01 13.11 6.13
CA ASN A 20 -11.22 14.21 5.19
C ASN A 20 -11.67 15.50 5.91
N GLY A 21 -12.53 15.41 6.93
CA GLY A 21 -12.94 16.58 7.72
C GLY A 21 -11.79 17.24 8.49
N MET A 22 -10.77 16.47 8.87
CA MET A 22 -9.60 16.98 9.61
C MET A 22 -8.53 17.58 8.69
N PHE A 23 -8.30 16.99 7.52
CA PHE A 23 -7.12 17.29 6.69
C PHE A 23 -7.45 17.90 5.32
N ALA A 24 -8.71 17.91 4.88
CA ALA A 24 -9.06 18.48 3.58
C ALA A 24 -8.80 19.99 3.51
N GLN A 25 -8.46 20.44 2.31
CA GLN A 25 -8.35 21.84 1.95
C GLN A 25 -9.33 22.14 0.80
N PHE A 26 -9.46 23.42 0.43
CA PHE A 26 -10.43 23.84 -0.59
C PHE A 26 -10.19 23.18 -1.97
N ASP A 27 -8.94 22.83 -2.28
CA ASP A 27 -8.48 22.23 -3.53
C ASP A 27 -7.97 20.79 -3.37
N TRP A 28 -8.03 20.21 -2.16
CA TRP A 28 -7.45 18.90 -1.88
C TRP A 28 -8.30 18.03 -0.96
N THR A 29 -8.55 16.80 -1.39
CA THR A 29 -9.22 15.75 -0.60
C THR A 29 -8.24 14.61 -0.33
N PRO A 30 -7.85 14.37 0.95
CA PRO A 30 -6.85 13.36 1.32
C PRO A 30 -7.22 11.93 0.94
N VAL A 31 -8.46 11.51 1.20
CA VAL A 31 -8.92 10.14 0.94
C VAL A 31 -10.08 10.16 -0.05
N ARG A 32 -9.82 9.65 -1.25
CA ARG A 32 -10.83 9.41 -2.28
C ARG A 32 -11.27 7.96 -2.24
N TYR A 33 -12.47 7.71 -1.71
CA TYR A 33 -13.04 6.38 -1.61
C TYR A 33 -13.98 6.08 -2.78
N LEU A 34 -13.68 5.04 -3.55
CA LEU A 34 -14.47 4.62 -4.71
C LEU A 34 -15.12 3.26 -4.42
N THR A 35 -16.45 3.21 -4.40
CA THR A 35 -17.22 1.97 -4.16
C THR A 35 -17.81 1.36 -5.43
N GLN A 36 -17.64 2.04 -6.56
CA GLN A 36 -18.13 1.60 -7.86
C GLN A 36 -17.10 0.70 -8.54
N THR A 37 -17.57 -0.25 -9.34
CA THR A 37 -16.69 -1.07 -10.17
C THR A 37 -15.97 -0.20 -11.18
N VAL A 38 -14.64 -0.27 -11.18
CA VAL A 38 -13.78 0.41 -12.16
C VAL A 38 -13.37 -0.58 -13.25
N PRO A 39 -13.51 -0.24 -14.55
CA PRO A 39 -13.02 -1.11 -15.62
C PRO A 39 -11.53 -1.38 -15.51
N ARG A 40 -11.09 -2.62 -15.82
CA ARG A 40 -9.68 -3.05 -15.64
C ARG A 40 -8.66 -2.13 -16.31
N HIS A 41 -8.95 -1.62 -17.51
CA HIS A 41 -8.03 -0.73 -18.22
C HIS A 41 -7.84 0.63 -17.52
N ILE A 42 -8.89 1.14 -16.86
CA ILE A 42 -8.80 2.37 -16.04
C ILE A 42 -8.01 2.10 -14.76
N LEU A 43 -8.26 0.95 -14.12
CA LEU A 43 -7.54 0.55 -12.92
C LEU A 43 -6.03 0.40 -13.17
N ALA A 44 -5.65 -0.20 -14.31
CA ALA A 44 -4.25 -0.26 -14.75
C ALA A 44 -3.65 1.13 -14.98
N GLY A 45 -4.45 2.10 -15.47
CA GLY A 45 -4.05 3.50 -15.56
C GLY A 45 -3.77 4.12 -14.19
N PHE A 46 -4.62 3.86 -13.19
CA PHE A 46 -4.37 4.29 -11.82
C PHE A 46 -3.10 3.68 -11.25
N TYR A 47 -2.86 2.38 -11.46
CA TYR A 47 -1.62 1.74 -11.01
C TYR A 47 -0.39 2.37 -11.65
N ARG A 48 -0.40 2.61 -12.96
CA ARG A 48 0.73 3.24 -13.68
C ARG A 48 1.04 4.65 -13.19
N LEU A 49 0.03 5.40 -12.75
CA LEU A 49 0.18 6.77 -12.25
C LEU A 49 0.49 6.84 -10.75
N ALA A 50 0.30 5.75 -10.00
CA ALA A 50 0.43 5.75 -8.56
C ALA A 50 1.90 5.64 -8.14
N ASP A 51 2.36 6.59 -7.32
CA ASP A 51 3.71 6.57 -6.76
C ASP A 51 3.93 5.43 -5.75
N VAL A 52 2.85 4.97 -5.11
CA VAL A 52 2.86 3.91 -4.10
C VAL A 52 1.61 3.03 -4.22
N GLY A 53 1.80 1.72 -4.22
CA GLY A 53 0.74 0.72 -4.02
C GLY A 53 0.79 0.19 -2.59
N LEU A 54 -0.30 0.34 -1.83
CA LEU A 54 -0.41 -0.17 -0.46
C LEU A 54 -1.40 -1.34 -0.42
N VAL A 55 -0.92 -2.52 -0.06
CA VAL A 55 -1.72 -3.76 0.00
C VAL A 55 -1.56 -4.40 1.37
N THR A 56 -2.56 -4.23 2.24
CA THR A 56 -2.49 -4.59 3.67
C THR A 56 -3.48 -5.69 4.10
N PRO A 57 -3.61 -6.83 3.40
CA PRO A 57 -4.54 -7.87 3.84
C PRO A 57 -4.09 -8.47 5.18
N LEU A 58 -5.08 -8.77 6.03
CA LEU A 58 -4.88 -9.50 7.29
C LEU A 58 -4.76 -11.02 7.08
N ARG A 59 -5.32 -11.53 5.97
CA ARG A 59 -5.18 -12.92 5.52
C ARG A 59 -5.57 -13.02 4.05
N ASP A 60 -4.65 -13.44 3.19
CA ASP A 60 -4.93 -13.60 1.76
C ASP A 60 -4.17 -14.79 1.18
N GLY A 61 -4.85 -15.60 0.38
CA GLY A 61 -4.24 -16.73 -0.32
C GLY A 61 -3.41 -16.30 -1.53
N MET A 62 -3.92 -15.37 -2.35
CA MET A 62 -3.25 -14.88 -3.55
C MET A 62 -3.85 -13.53 -3.94
N ASN A 63 -3.33 -12.45 -3.34
CA ASN A 63 -3.73 -11.11 -3.72
C ASN A 63 -3.09 -10.73 -5.06
N LEU A 64 -3.87 -10.79 -6.14
CA LEU A 64 -3.37 -10.42 -7.47
C LEU A 64 -3.13 -8.92 -7.62
N VAL A 65 -3.73 -8.06 -6.78
CA VAL A 65 -3.59 -6.60 -6.87
C VAL A 65 -2.13 -6.18 -6.75
N ALA A 66 -1.36 -6.83 -5.87
CA ALA A 66 0.07 -6.56 -5.73
C ALA A 66 0.83 -6.84 -7.04
N LYS A 67 0.53 -7.95 -7.71
CA LYS A 67 1.16 -8.32 -8.99
C LYS A 67 0.69 -7.43 -10.14
N GLU A 68 -0.59 -7.09 -10.16
CA GLU A 68 -1.18 -6.18 -11.16
C GLU A 68 -0.59 -4.77 -11.03
N PHE A 69 -0.38 -4.27 -9.82
CA PHE A 69 0.28 -3.00 -9.57
C PHE A 69 1.68 -2.97 -10.18
N ILE A 70 2.51 -3.98 -9.86
CA ILE A 70 3.88 -4.10 -10.40
C ILE A 70 3.87 -4.21 -11.93
N ALA A 71 3.02 -5.07 -12.49
CA ALA A 71 2.92 -5.26 -13.94
C ALA A 71 2.48 -3.99 -14.70
N ALA A 72 1.76 -3.08 -14.04
CA ALA A 72 1.30 -1.83 -14.65
C ALA A 72 2.32 -0.68 -14.56
N GLN A 73 3.42 -0.84 -13.80
CA GLN A 73 4.40 0.25 -13.61
C GLN A 73 5.14 0.63 -14.91
N ASP A 74 5.62 1.87 -14.93
CA ASP A 74 6.61 2.32 -15.91
C ASP A 74 8.01 1.88 -15.44
N PRO A 75 8.76 1.08 -16.21
CA PRO A 75 10.11 0.65 -15.84
C PRO A 75 11.08 1.81 -15.60
N GLU A 76 10.90 2.96 -16.27
CA GLU A 76 11.78 4.13 -16.12
C GLU A 76 11.45 4.94 -14.85
N ARG A 77 10.19 4.88 -14.40
CA ARG A 77 9.70 5.63 -13.24
C ARG A 77 8.67 4.81 -12.44
N PRO A 78 9.09 3.68 -11.85
CA PRO A 78 8.15 2.82 -11.14
C PRO A 78 7.78 3.41 -9.77
N GLY A 79 6.53 3.20 -9.37
CA GLY A 79 6.08 3.39 -8.00
C GLY A 79 6.58 2.26 -7.08
N ALA A 80 6.47 2.46 -5.77
CA ALA A 80 6.89 1.47 -4.76
C ALA A 80 5.70 0.64 -4.26
N LEU A 81 5.92 -0.65 -3.98
CA LEU A 81 4.90 -1.52 -3.39
C LEU A 81 5.16 -1.71 -1.90
N VAL A 82 4.17 -1.35 -1.07
CA VAL A 82 4.11 -1.68 0.36
C VAL A 82 3.14 -2.83 0.54
N LEU A 83 3.61 -3.95 1.10
CA LEU A 83 2.88 -5.21 1.10
C LEU A 83 2.87 -5.84 2.48
N SER A 84 1.69 -6.29 2.92
CA SER A 84 1.56 -7.12 4.12
C SER A 84 2.39 -8.40 4.02
N THR A 85 3.13 -8.70 5.08
CA THR A 85 3.78 -10.01 5.28
C THR A 85 2.79 -11.18 5.31
N LEU A 86 1.49 -10.92 5.53
CA LEU A 86 0.42 -11.91 5.53
C LEU A 86 -0.25 -12.09 4.15
N ALA A 87 0.21 -11.36 3.13
CA ALA A 87 -0.25 -11.54 1.77
C ALA A 87 0.41 -12.78 1.13
N GLY A 88 -0.38 -13.64 0.50
CA GLY A 88 0.16 -14.82 -0.21
C GLY A 88 1.16 -14.48 -1.33
N ALA A 89 1.16 -13.26 -1.85
CA ALA A 89 2.13 -12.79 -2.85
C ALA A 89 3.48 -12.34 -2.24
N ALA A 90 3.57 -12.15 -0.91
CA ALA A 90 4.78 -11.63 -0.26
C ALA A 90 6.05 -12.46 -0.53
N PRO A 91 6.01 -13.82 -0.51
CA PRO A 91 7.19 -14.64 -0.84
C PRO A 91 7.68 -14.50 -2.29
N GLU A 92 6.80 -14.09 -3.20
CA GLU A 92 7.11 -13.93 -4.63
C GLU A 92 7.54 -12.49 -4.98
N LEU A 93 7.38 -11.54 -4.05
CA LEU A 93 7.65 -10.12 -4.21
C LEU A 93 8.67 -9.66 -3.15
N PRO A 94 9.91 -10.19 -3.18
CA PRO A 94 10.94 -9.91 -2.16
C PRO A 94 11.36 -8.43 -2.10
N ASP A 95 11.06 -7.75 -3.19
CA ASP A 95 11.32 -6.36 -3.50
C ASP A 95 10.31 -5.39 -2.88
N ALA A 96 9.16 -5.88 -2.40
CA ALA A 96 8.18 -5.03 -1.73
C ALA A 96 8.68 -4.58 -0.36
N ILE A 97 8.24 -3.39 0.08
CA ILE A 97 8.40 -2.96 1.47
C ILE A 97 7.41 -3.76 2.32
N LEU A 98 7.93 -4.79 2.99
CA LEU A 98 7.11 -5.68 3.79
C LEU A 98 6.75 -5.06 5.15
N ILE A 99 5.47 -5.08 5.48
CA ILE A 99 4.92 -4.53 6.73
C ILE A 99 4.16 -5.58 7.54
N ASN A 100 4.01 -5.32 8.84
CA ASN A 100 3.00 -5.96 9.67
C ASN A 100 1.67 -5.19 9.54
N PRO A 101 0.59 -5.78 8.99
CA PRO A 101 -0.66 -5.05 8.76
C PRO A 101 -1.43 -4.73 10.05
N HIS A 102 -1.00 -5.29 11.19
CA HIS A 102 -1.54 -4.99 12.51
C HIS A 102 -0.85 -3.81 13.20
N ASP A 103 0.23 -3.30 12.62
CA ASP A 103 1.03 -2.21 13.16
C ASP A 103 0.83 -0.94 12.30
N PRO A 104 0.02 0.03 12.75
CA PRO A 104 -0.22 1.25 11.98
C PRO A 104 1.03 2.14 11.86
N ASP A 105 1.97 2.07 12.82
CA ASP A 105 3.21 2.84 12.76
C ASP A 105 4.14 2.25 11.69
N ASP A 106 4.23 0.92 11.60
CA ASP A 106 4.96 0.23 10.52
C ASP A 106 4.42 0.61 9.12
N ILE A 107 3.09 0.66 8.98
CA ILE A 107 2.45 1.11 7.73
C ILE A 107 2.81 2.57 7.43
N ALA A 108 2.76 3.45 8.43
CA ALA A 108 3.06 4.87 8.25
C ALA A 108 4.52 5.11 7.87
N GLU A 109 5.47 4.44 8.54
CA GLU A 109 6.90 4.51 8.24
C GLU A 109 7.20 3.97 6.83
N ALA A 110 6.60 2.84 6.45
CA ALA A 110 6.76 2.27 5.11
C ALA A 110 6.19 3.18 4.02
N LEU A 111 5.03 3.81 4.25
CA LEU A 111 4.48 4.80 3.33
C LEU A 111 5.38 6.03 3.21
N HIS A 112 5.89 6.54 4.33
CA HIS A 112 6.82 7.66 4.33
C HIS A 112 8.09 7.34 3.53
N LEU A 113 8.66 6.15 3.75
CA LEU A 113 9.80 5.66 2.98
C LEU A 113 9.47 5.56 1.48
N ALA A 114 8.36 4.91 1.12
CA ALA A 114 7.95 4.67 -0.25
C ALA A 114 7.76 5.97 -1.07
N ILE A 115 7.19 7.00 -0.44
CA ILE A 115 6.96 8.31 -1.06
C ILE A 115 8.29 9.06 -1.25
N ASN A 116 9.23 8.94 -0.31
CA ASN A 116 10.51 9.66 -0.35
C ASN A 116 11.65 8.93 -1.09
N MET A 117 11.46 7.66 -1.45
CA MET A 117 12.42 6.92 -2.27
C MET A 117 12.64 7.59 -3.63
N SER A 118 13.91 7.82 -3.97
CA SER A 118 14.31 8.35 -5.27
C SER A 118 14.07 7.33 -6.40
N SER A 119 13.91 7.80 -7.64
CA SER A 119 13.74 6.91 -8.80
C SER A 119 14.92 5.93 -8.98
N SER A 120 16.13 6.33 -8.56
CA SER A 120 17.31 5.45 -8.54
C SER A 120 17.22 4.30 -7.53
N GLU A 121 16.46 4.47 -6.45
CA GLU A 121 16.21 3.46 -5.43
C GLU A 121 15.01 2.57 -5.75
N LYS A 122 14.19 2.93 -6.75
CA LYS A 122 13.02 2.16 -7.19
C LYS A 122 13.28 1.29 -8.43
N LYS A 123 14.54 1.09 -8.82
CA LYS A 123 14.89 0.52 -10.13
C LYS A 123 14.26 -0.87 -10.35
N HIS A 124 13.56 -1.00 -11.48
CA HIS A 124 13.04 -2.25 -12.00
C HIS A 124 14.09 -2.92 -12.89
N ASP A 125 14.53 -4.13 -12.57
CA ASP A 125 15.27 -4.98 -13.53
C ASP A 125 14.29 -5.99 -14.15
N GLY A 126 13.45 -5.50 -15.07
CA GLY A 126 12.59 -6.28 -15.98
C GLY A 126 11.50 -7.18 -15.38
N ASN A 127 11.63 -7.60 -14.13
CA ASN A 127 10.78 -8.58 -13.44
C ASN A 127 10.79 -8.40 -11.89
N HIS A 128 11.62 -7.49 -11.38
CA HIS A 128 11.93 -7.31 -9.96
C HIS A 128 12.12 -5.83 -9.61
N LEU A 129 11.55 -5.37 -8.50
CA LEU A 129 11.56 -3.98 -8.03
C LEU A 129 12.68 -3.80 -6.98
N ILE A 130 13.91 -3.52 -7.40
CA ILE A 130 15.05 -3.50 -6.49
C ILE A 130 14.96 -2.28 -5.57
N LEU A 131 14.50 -2.48 -4.34
CA LEU A 131 14.60 -1.48 -3.27
C LEU A 131 15.92 -1.66 -2.52
N PRO A 132 16.60 -0.57 -2.13
CA PRO A 132 17.77 -0.67 -1.27
C PRO A 132 17.36 -1.34 0.05
N PHE A 133 17.86 -2.55 0.28
CA PHE A 133 17.77 -3.23 1.55
C PHE A 133 18.41 -2.33 2.62
N LYS A 134 17.59 -1.71 3.48
CA LYS A 134 18.07 -1.09 4.71
C LYS A 134 17.75 -2.06 5.84
N PRO A 135 18.75 -2.72 6.45
CA PRO A 135 18.48 -3.62 7.57
C PRO A 135 17.76 -2.85 8.67
N ARG A 136 16.58 -3.32 9.08
CA ARG A 136 15.91 -2.84 10.30
C ARG A 136 16.91 -2.97 11.44
N GLN A 137 17.21 -1.86 12.12
CA GLN A 137 17.79 -1.98 13.46
C GLN A 137 16.76 -2.72 14.32
N PRO A 138 17.17 -3.76 15.08
CA PRO A 138 16.24 -4.44 15.95
C PRO A 138 15.66 -3.42 16.93
N ALA A 139 14.32 -3.40 17.02
CA ALA A 139 13.62 -2.62 18.03
C ALA A 139 14.26 -2.91 19.37
N THR A 140 14.92 -1.91 19.96
CA THR A 140 15.49 -2.00 21.30
C THR A 140 14.33 -2.28 22.24
N GLY A 141 14.21 -3.52 22.68
CA GLY A 141 13.22 -3.93 23.65
C GLY A 141 13.33 -3.05 24.89
N HIS A 142 12.31 -2.22 25.12
CA HIS A 142 12.05 -1.71 26.45
C HIS A 142 11.56 -2.90 27.29
N ALA A 143 12.49 -3.50 28.03
CA ALA A 143 12.12 -4.33 29.16
C ALA A 143 11.46 -3.42 30.21
N PRO A 144 10.26 -3.74 30.71
CA PRO A 144 9.66 -2.97 31.79
C PRO A 144 10.49 -3.15 33.07
N SER A 145 10.86 -2.02 33.68
CA SER A 145 11.38 -1.97 35.06
C SER A 145 10.24 -1.99 36.07
#